data_AF-A0A514BZB7-F1
#
_entry.id   AF-A0A514BZB7-F1
#
_cell.length_a   1.000
_cell.length_b   1.000
_cell.length_c   1.000
_cell.angle_alpha   90.00
_cell.angle_beta   90.00
_cell.angle_gamma   90.00
#
_symmetry.space_group_name_H-M   'P 1'
#
loop_
_entity.id
_entity.type
_entity.pdbx_description
1 polymer ?
#
loop_
_entity_poly.entity_id
_entity_poly.type
_entity_poly.pdbx_seq_one_letter_code
_entity_poly.pdbx_strand_id
1 'polypeptide(L)'
;MSLREKQLWASLLAGLLVWGAYAARVVPILLDPAHPHPARATGLAFLIALIVFVIVEGALAAAMAWFQRRHRPARDQALTEAALVAGQVALVVLITLVVVTLLGLWGFAVWIESQYAVGIGTTMFSRAPMLLANLLLIEILLAKGVRTILTLLLVRRR
;
A
#
# COMPACT_ATOMS: atom_id res chain seq x y z
N MET A 1 -11.08 12.69 -21.50
CA MET A 1 -10.46 12.40 -20.19
C MET A 1 -10.57 13.64 -19.31
N SER A 2 -11.30 13.56 -18.19
CA SER A 2 -11.49 14.71 -17.29
C SER A 2 -10.20 15.02 -16.50
N LEU A 3 -10.03 16.26 -16.01
CA LEU A 3 -8.84 16.66 -15.22
C LEU A 3 -8.69 15.79 -13.95
N ARG A 4 -9.80 15.36 -13.35
CA ARG A 4 -9.84 14.50 -12.16
C ARG A 4 -9.49 13.03 -12.47
N GLU A 5 -9.88 12.53 -13.65
CA GLU A 5 -9.47 11.20 -14.13
C GLU A 5 -7.94 11.14 -14.35
N LYS A 6 -7.38 12.19 -14.96
CA LYS A 6 -5.91 12.33 -15.12
C LYS A 6 -5.19 12.35 -13.77
N GLN A 7 -5.77 12.99 -12.75
CA GLN A 7 -5.18 13.02 -11.40
C GLN A 7 -5.23 11.65 -10.72
N LEU A 8 -6.33 10.90 -10.83
CA LEU A 8 -6.44 9.54 -10.28
C LEU A 8 -5.39 8.62 -10.91
N TRP A 9 -5.19 8.71 -12.23
CA TRP A 9 -4.12 8.00 -12.91
C TRP A 9 -2.73 8.48 -12.49
N ALA A 10 -2.52 9.79 -12.31
CA ALA A 10 -1.25 10.34 -11.85
C ALA A 10 -0.91 9.88 -10.42
N SER A 11 -1.88 9.85 -9.50
CA SER A 11 -1.74 9.32 -8.14
C SER A 11 -1.43 7.82 -8.15
N LEU A 12 -2.11 7.05 -9.02
CA LEU A 12 -1.85 5.62 -9.18
C LEU A 12 -0.44 5.34 -9.70
N LEU A 13 -0.01 6.07 -10.74
CA LEU A 13 1.33 5.96 -11.31
C LEU A 13 2.40 6.44 -10.32
N ALA A 14 2.18 7.54 -9.61
CA ALA A 14 3.09 8.04 -8.59
C ALA A 14 3.28 7.01 -7.47
N GLY A 15 2.18 6.40 -7.00
CA GLY A 15 2.26 5.29 -6.05
C GLY A 15 3.05 4.11 -6.62
N LEU A 16 2.73 3.67 -7.83
CA LEU A 16 3.42 2.55 -8.46
C LEU A 16 4.93 2.81 -8.62
N LEU A 17 5.33 4.04 -8.97
CA LEU A 17 6.73 4.43 -9.11
C LEU A 17 7.46 4.44 -7.77
N VAL A 18 6.90 5.09 -6.74
CA VAL A 18 7.56 5.20 -5.43
C VAL A 18 7.68 3.84 -4.78
N TRP A 19 6.60 3.05 -4.78
CA TRP A 19 6.60 1.73 -4.16
C TRP A 19 7.32 0.68 -5.01
N GLY A 20 7.32 0.82 -6.33
CA GLY A 20 8.13 0.00 -7.23
C GLY A 20 9.64 0.23 -7.03
N ALA A 21 10.07 1.49 -6.89
CA ALA A 21 11.45 1.83 -6.56
C ALA A 21 11.86 1.33 -5.17
N TYR A 22 10.96 1.43 -4.19
CA TYR A 22 11.15 0.83 -2.87
C TYR A 22 11.34 -0.69 -2.96
N ALA A 23 10.43 -1.39 -3.65
CA ALA A 23 10.47 -2.83 -3.82
C ALA A 23 11.76 -3.29 -4.51
N ALA A 24 12.18 -2.60 -5.58
CA ALA A 24 13.42 -2.89 -6.29
C ALA A 24 14.66 -2.80 -5.37
N ARG A 25 14.61 -1.95 -4.35
CA ARG A 25 15.70 -1.79 -3.37
C ARG A 25 15.61 -2.76 -2.20
N VAL A 26 14.41 -3.11 -1.75
CA VAL A 26 14.18 -3.91 -0.55
C VAL A 26 14.12 -5.41 -0.83
N VAL A 27 13.60 -5.84 -1.98
CA VAL A 27 13.53 -7.27 -2.35
C VAL A 27 14.92 -7.93 -2.31
N PRO A 28 16.00 -7.36 -2.88
CA PRO A 28 17.34 -7.95 -2.78
C PRO A 28 17.85 -8.08 -1.34
N ILE A 29 17.54 -7.10 -0.47
CA ILE A 29 17.94 -7.07 0.94
C ILE A 29 17.19 -8.15 1.75
N LEU A 30 15.92 -8.39 1.42
CA LEU A 30 15.10 -9.42 2.07
C LEU A 30 15.53 -10.83 1.65
N LEU A 31 15.96 -11.01 0.40
CA LEU A 31 16.38 -12.29 -0.16
C LEU A 31 17.81 -12.67 0.22
N ASP A 32 18.66 -11.71 0.64
CA ASP A 32 20.03 -11.96 1.09
C ASP A 32 20.07 -12.40 2.57
N PRO A 33 20.40 -13.67 2.88
CA PRO A 33 20.49 -14.15 4.26
C PRO A 33 21.66 -13.53 5.03
N ALA A 34 22.72 -13.12 4.33
CA ALA A 34 23.97 -12.64 4.92
C ALA A 34 23.99 -11.10 5.11
N HIS A 35 22.93 -10.40 4.71
CA HIS A 35 22.91 -8.94 4.75
C HIS A 35 23.06 -8.41 6.19
N PRO A 36 24.01 -7.50 6.44
CA PRO A 36 24.19 -6.92 7.76
C PRO A 36 23.05 -5.95 8.07
N HIS A 37 22.40 -6.13 9.23
CA HIS A 37 21.31 -5.29 9.74
C HIS A 37 20.15 -5.03 8.75
N PRO A 38 19.47 -6.08 8.24
CA PRO A 38 18.46 -5.95 7.20
C PRO A 38 17.28 -5.08 7.67
N ALA A 39 16.89 -5.17 8.94
CA ALA A 39 15.82 -4.36 9.52
C ALA A 39 16.11 -2.84 9.49
N ARG A 40 17.37 -2.43 9.68
CA ARG A 40 17.76 -1.01 9.65
C ARG A 40 17.74 -0.48 8.22
N ALA A 41 18.26 -1.27 7.27
CA ALA A 41 18.30 -0.90 5.87
C ALA A 41 16.91 -0.80 5.24
N THR A 42 16.02 -1.77 5.51
CA THR A 42 14.64 -1.73 5.02
C THR A 42 13.80 -0.67 5.72
N GLY A 43 13.98 -0.45 7.03
CA GLY A 43 13.28 0.59 7.78
C GLY A 43 13.60 2.01 7.29
N LEU A 44 14.88 2.30 7.02
CA LEU A 44 15.28 3.60 6.49
C LEU A 44 14.80 3.79 5.04
N ALA A 45 14.90 2.77 4.20
CA ALA A 45 14.35 2.81 2.84
C ALA A 45 12.83 3.04 2.84
N PHE A 46 12.11 2.42 3.79
CA PHE A 46 10.67 2.59 3.96
C PHE A 46 10.32 4.01 4.37
N LEU A 47 11.04 4.57 5.34
CA LEU A 47 10.80 5.93 5.82
C LEU A 47 11.04 6.97 4.71
N ILE A 48 12.10 6.81 3.91
CA ILE A 48 12.35 7.67 2.75
C ILE A 48 11.22 7.53 1.72
N ALA A 49 10.84 6.32 1.36
CA ALA A 49 9.77 6.07 0.39
C ALA A 49 8.43 6.68 0.85
N LEU A 50 8.12 6.54 2.15
CA LEU A 50 6.92 7.12 2.77
C LEU A 50 6.93 8.64 2.69
N ILE A 51 8.04 9.29 3.04
CA ILE A 51 8.18 10.76 2.96
C ILE A 51 7.98 11.23 1.52
N VAL A 52 8.65 10.60 0.56
CA VAL A 52 8.51 10.95 -0.87
C VAL A 52 7.07 10.77 -1.33
N PHE A 53 6.43 9.65 -0.97
CA PHE A 53 5.04 9.39 -1.33
C PHE A 53 4.08 10.44 -0.77
N VAL A 54 4.24 10.81 0.51
CA VAL A 54 3.41 11.84 1.16
C VAL A 54 3.62 13.21 0.51
N ILE A 55 4.85 13.57 0.16
CA ILE A 55 5.14 14.84 -0.53
C ILE A 55 4.48 14.85 -1.92
N VAL A 56 4.62 13.78 -2.70
CA VAL A 56 4.06 13.69 -4.05
C VAL A 56 2.53 13.72 -4.01
N GLU A 57 1.91 12.94 -3.13
CA GLU A 57 0.45 12.94 -2.96
C GLU A 57 -0.07 14.27 -2.41
N GLY A 58 0.63 14.86 -1.44
CA GLY A 58 0.31 16.18 -0.90
C GLY A 58 0.35 17.26 -1.97
N ALA A 59 1.38 17.25 -2.83
CA ALA A 59 1.49 18.17 -3.95
C ALA A 59 0.36 17.99 -4.98
N LEU A 60 0.03 16.75 -5.33
CA LEU A 60 -1.09 16.43 -6.24
C LEU A 60 -2.44 16.88 -5.66
N ALA A 61 -2.67 16.63 -4.37
CA ALA A 61 -3.89 17.04 -3.68
C ALA A 61 -3.99 18.58 -3.61
N ALA A 62 -2.90 19.27 -3.27
CA ALA A 62 -2.85 20.73 -3.20
C ALA A 62 -3.07 21.38 -4.58
N ALA A 63 -2.44 20.84 -5.63
CA ALA A 63 -2.63 21.33 -7.00
C ALA A 63 -4.10 21.22 -7.45
N MET A 64 -4.77 20.12 -7.11
CA MET A 64 -6.19 19.94 -7.40
C MET A 64 -7.08 20.85 -6.56
N ALA A 65 -6.80 21.03 -5.26
CA ALA A 65 -7.53 21.95 -4.41
C ALA A 65 -7.47 23.39 -4.93
N TRP A 66 -6.30 23.81 -5.44
CA TRP A 66 -6.14 25.11 -6.10
C TRP A 66 -7.00 25.19 -7.38
N PHE A 67 -6.92 24.19 -8.27
CA PHE A 67 -7.69 24.19 -9.52
C PHE A 67 -9.21 24.19 -9.29
N GLN A 68 -9.71 23.44 -8.31
CA GLN A 68 -11.14 23.38 -7.99
C GLN A 68 -11.69 24.68 -7.41
N ARG A 69 -10.90 25.41 -6.61
CA ARG A 69 -11.28 26.76 -6.15
C ARG A 69 -11.53 27.74 -7.32
N ARG A 70 -10.98 27.46 -8.50
CA ARG A 70 -11.10 28.29 -9.70
C ARG A 70 -12.28 27.93 -10.62
N HIS A 71 -12.89 26.76 -10.48
CA HIS A 71 -13.97 26.28 -11.36
C HIS A 71 -15.18 25.79 -10.54
N ARG A 72 -16.35 26.40 -10.79
CA ARG A 72 -17.62 26.31 -10.03
C ARG A 72 -17.99 24.91 -9.51
N PRO A 73 -18.56 24.79 -8.29
CA PRO A 73 -18.96 23.52 -7.68
C PRO A 73 -20.40 23.18 -8.08
N ALA A 74 -20.60 22.30 -9.05
CA ALA A 74 -21.98 21.91 -9.44
C ALA A 74 -22.14 20.42 -9.79
N ARG A 75 -21.18 19.56 -9.45
CA ARG A 75 -21.24 18.12 -9.80
C ARG A 75 -20.71 17.16 -8.73
N ASP A 76 -20.64 17.60 -7.47
CA ASP A 76 -19.88 16.92 -6.41
C ASP A 76 -20.61 15.80 -5.65
N GLN A 77 -21.95 15.71 -5.67
CA GLN A 77 -22.69 14.71 -4.87
C GLN A 77 -22.53 13.27 -5.40
N ALA A 78 -22.79 13.03 -6.69
CA ALA A 78 -22.63 11.70 -7.29
C ALA A 78 -21.18 11.18 -7.25
N LEU A 79 -20.20 12.10 -7.15
CA LEU A 79 -18.78 11.80 -7.06
C LEU A 79 -18.31 11.51 -5.63
N THR A 80 -18.84 12.24 -4.64
CA THR A 80 -18.59 11.92 -3.22
C THR A 80 -19.15 10.56 -2.86
N GLU A 81 -20.35 10.22 -3.36
CA GLU A 81 -20.94 8.88 -3.23
C GLU A 81 -20.07 7.79 -3.87
N ALA A 82 -19.59 8.00 -5.10
CA ALA A 82 -18.72 7.03 -5.77
C ALA A 82 -17.39 6.82 -5.02
N ALA A 83 -16.80 7.90 -4.48
CA ALA A 83 -15.59 7.83 -3.67
C ALA A 83 -15.81 7.17 -2.30
N LEU A 84 -17.00 7.33 -1.71
CA LEU A 84 -17.41 6.66 -0.48
C LEU A 84 -17.59 5.16 -0.69
N VAL A 85 -18.31 4.74 -1.74
CA VAL A 85 -18.50 3.32 -2.07
C VAL A 85 -17.18 2.64 -2.41
N ALA A 86 -16.36 3.27 -3.26
CA ALA A 86 -15.03 2.74 -3.55
C ALA A 86 -14.13 2.70 -2.31
N GLY A 87 -14.28 3.67 -1.39
CA GLY A 87 -13.62 3.70 -0.09
C GLY A 87 -14.03 2.52 0.79
N GLN A 88 -15.32 2.22 0.90
CA GLN A 88 -15.83 1.08 1.66
C GLN A 88 -15.32 -0.25 1.10
N VAL A 89 -15.38 -0.44 -0.22
CA VAL A 89 -14.87 -1.67 -0.85
C VAL A 89 -13.37 -1.82 -0.63
N ALA A 90 -12.60 -0.75 -0.75
CA ALA A 90 -11.17 -0.78 -0.46
C ALA A 90 -10.86 -1.11 1.00
N LEU A 91 -11.69 -0.63 1.93
CA LEU A 91 -11.56 -0.93 3.36
C LEU A 91 -11.86 -2.40 3.63
N VAL A 92 -12.92 -2.97 3.03
CA VAL A 92 -13.23 -4.40 3.12
C VAL A 92 -12.11 -5.25 2.52
N VAL A 93 -11.56 -4.84 1.37
CA VAL A 93 -10.41 -5.52 0.74
C VAL A 93 -9.18 -5.47 1.65
N LEU A 94 -8.86 -4.30 2.22
CA LEU A 94 -7.76 -4.16 3.17
C LEU A 94 -7.95 -5.08 4.38
N ILE A 95 -9.13 -5.03 5.01
CA ILE A 95 -9.44 -5.89 6.17
C ILE A 95 -9.31 -7.36 5.79
N THR A 96 -9.82 -7.76 4.63
CA THR A 96 -9.76 -9.15 4.16
C THR A 96 -8.31 -9.60 3.96
N LEU A 97 -7.49 -8.78 3.32
CA LEU A 97 -6.07 -9.04 3.12
C LEU A 97 -5.32 -9.19 4.45
N VAL A 98 -5.54 -8.25 5.38
CA VAL A 98 -4.95 -8.30 6.74
C VAL A 98 -5.36 -9.60 7.45
N VAL A 99 -6.64 -9.98 7.40
CA VAL A 99 -7.14 -11.20 8.04
C VAL A 99 -6.50 -12.45 7.43
N VAL A 100 -6.45 -12.56 6.10
CA VAL A 100 -5.82 -13.69 5.40
C VAL A 100 -4.35 -13.80 5.77
N THR A 101 -3.64 -12.68 5.84
CA THR A 101 -2.25 -12.62 6.28
C THR A 101 -2.06 -13.08 7.71
N LEU A 102 -2.89 -12.60 8.64
CA LEU A 102 -2.82 -13.01 10.04
C LEU A 102 -3.09 -14.52 10.19
N LEU A 103 -4.06 -15.06 9.43
CA LEU A 103 -4.33 -16.50 9.39
C LEU A 103 -3.15 -17.29 8.82
N GLY A 104 -2.53 -16.80 7.74
CA GLY A 104 -1.34 -17.42 7.15
C GLY A 104 -0.15 -17.41 8.10
N LEU A 105 0.11 -16.29 8.78
CA LEU A 105 1.16 -16.16 9.78
C LEU A 105 0.91 -17.05 11.00
N TRP A 106 -0.33 -17.13 11.47
CA TRP A 106 -0.71 -18.01 12.56
C TRP A 106 -0.52 -19.49 12.17
N GLY A 107 -0.99 -19.90 10.98
CA GLY A 107 -0.77 -21.25 10.47
C GLY A 107 0.71 -21.60 10.29
N PHE A 108 1.52 -20.63 9.83
CA PHE A 108 2.97 -20.78 9.72
C PHE A 108 3.65 -20.89 11.10
N ALA A 109 3.22 -20.09 12.08
CA ALA A 109 3.73 -20.16 13.45
C ALA A 109 3.42 -21.52 14.11
N VAL A 110 2.18 -22.01 13.97
CA VAL A 110 1.77 -23.34 14.45
C VAL A 110 2.57 -24.46 13.75
N TRP A 111 2.76 -24.35 12.44
CA TRP A 111 3.57 -25.31 11.68
C TRP A 111 5.03 -25.31 12.17
N ILE A 112 5.63 -24.14 12.37
CA ILE A 112 6.99 -24.03 12.92
C ILE A 112 7.07 -24.60 14.33
N GLU A 113 6.13 -24.29 15.22
CA GLU A 113 6.10 -24.83 16.58
C GLU A 113 6.08 -26.37 16.57
N SER A 114 5.34 -26.97 15.64
CA SER A 114 5.35 -28.43 15.43
C SER A 114 6.72 -28.99 14.98
N GLN A 115 7.54 -28.18 14.30
CA GLN A 115 8.90 -28.54 13.87
C GLN A 115 9.96 -28.21 14.94
N TYR A 116 9.70 -27.25 15.83
CA TYR A 116 10.60 -26.83 16.91
C TYR A 116 10.76 -27.86 18.03
N ALA A 117 9.87 -28.86 18.10
CA ALA A 117 10.12 -30.09 18.86
C ALA A 117 11.42 -30.82 18.44
N VAL A 118 12.03 -30.42 17.30
CA VAL A 118 13.26 -30.99 16.72
C VAL A 118 14.48 -30.03 16.81
N GLY A 119 14.39 -28.92 17.54
CA GLY A 119 15.58 -28.16 18.00
C GLY A 119 16.21 -27.17 17.02
N ILE A 120 15.45 -26.65 16.05
CA ILE A 120 15.96 -25.68 15.07
C ILE A 120 15.31 -24.33 15.28
N GLY A 121 15.97 -23.42 16.01
CA GLY A 121 15.97 -22.05 15.53
C GLY A 121 15.97 -20.91 16.55
N THR A 122 16.57 -19.82 16.08
CA THR A 122 16.44 -18.47 16.67
C THR A 122 16.53 -17.37 15.62
N THR A 123 16.88 -17.68 14.36
CA THR A 123 17.27 -16.65 13.37
C THR A 123 16.10 -16.08 12.55
N MET A 124 15.03 -16.85 12.27
CA MET A 124 13.89 -16.34 11.49
C MET A 124 12.99 -15.38 12.28
N PHE A 125 12.79 -15.62 13.58
CA PHE A 125 11.92 -14.78 14.42
C PHE A 125 12.40 -13.33 14.53
N SER A 126 13.72 -13.10 14.47
CA SER A 126 14.26 -11.73 14.49
C SER A 126 13.90 -10.91 13.25
N ARG A 127 13.52 -11.55 12.12
CA ARG A 127 13.15 -10.87 10.86
C ARG A 127 11.63 -10.81 10.63
N ALA A 128 10.85 -11.55 11.43
CA ALA A 128 9.40 -11.61 11.30
C ALA A 128 8.68 -10.23 11.33
N PRO A 129 9.03 -9.28 12.21
CA PRO A 129 8.37 -7.97 12.25
C PRO A 129 8.59 -7.15 10.97
N MET A 130 9.80 -7.25 10.41
CA MET A 130 10.17 -6.58 9.16
C MET A 130 9.38 -7.14 7.97
N LEU A 131 9.25 -8.47 7.89
CA LEU A 131 8.47 -9.12 6.84
C LEU A 131 6.98 -8.76 6.95
N LEU A 132 6.44 -8.77 8.18
CA LEU A 132 5.08 -8.32 8.49
C LEU A 132 4.81 -6.88 8.03
N ALA A 133 5.72 -5.95 8.33
CA ALA A 133 5.58 -4.56 7.92
C ALA A 133 5.55 -4.39 6.39
N ASN A 134 6.39 -5.13 5.66
CA ASN A 134 6.41 -5.10 4.20
C ASN A 134 5.16 -5.74 3.60
N LEU A 135 4.65 -6.80 4.22
CA LEU A 135 3.44 -7.47 3.76
C LEU A 135 2.21 -6.57 3.96
N LEU A 136 2.06 -5.97 5.15
CA LEU A 136 1.02 -4.98 5.43
C LEU A 136 1.08 -3.80 4.45
N LEU A 137 2.27 -3.34 4.09
CA LEU A 137 2.44 -2.32 3.07
C LEU A 137 1.84 -2.79 1.72
N ILE A 138 2.16 -3.99 1.26
CA ILE A 138 1.63 -4.53 0.00
C ILE A 138 0.10 -4.55 0.03
N GLU A 139 -0.50 -4.96 1.14
CA GLU A 139 -1.95 -5.00 1.29
C GLU A 139 -2.58 -3.61 1.23
N ILE A 140 -1.97 -2.62 1.89
CA ILE A 140 -2.40 -1.22 1.82
C ILE A 140 -2.34 -0.70 0.38
N LEU A 141 -1.28 -1.05 -0.36
CA LEU A 141 -1.13 -0.65 -1.75
C LEU A 141 -2.15 -1.30 -2.66
N LEU A 142 -2.44 -2.60 -2.47
CA LEU A 142 -3.48 -3.32 -3.20
C LEU A 142 -4.85 -2.71 -2.92
N ALA A 143 -5.20 -2.48 -1.65
CA ALA A 143 -6.44 -1.84 -1.27
C ALA A 143 -6.58 -0.44 -1.87
N LYS A 144 -5.51 0.37 -1.84
CA LYS A 144 -5.47 1.68 -2.49
C LYS A 144 -5.66 1.58 -4.00
N GLY A 145 -5.00 0.61 -4.65
CA GLY A 145 -5.16 0.34 -6.08
C GLY A 145 -6.60 0.00 -6.46
N VAL A 146 -7.22 -0.92 -5.71
CA VAL A 146 -8.63 -1.31 -5.89
C VAL A 146 -9.55 -0.10 -5.71
N ARG A 147 -9.35 0.71 -4.66
CA ARG A 147 -10.10 1.96 -4.45
C ARG A 147 -10.06 2.87 -5.67
N THR A 148 -8.85 3.11 -6.18
CA THR A 148 -8.61 4.06 -7.28
C THR A 148 -9.22 3.53 -8.58
N ILE A 149 -9.05 2.25 -8.89
CA ILE A 149 -9.62 1.61 -10.08
C ILE A 149 -11.15 1.61 -10.03
N LEU A 150 -11.75 1.23 -8.88
CA LEU A 150 -13.21 1.25 -8.73
C LEU A 150 -13.78 2.66 -8.84
N THR A 151 -13.11 3.66 -8.26
CA THR A 151 -13.50 5.06 -8.40
C THR A 151 -13.47 5.47 -9.88
N LEU A 152 -12.40 5.13 -10.62
CA LEU A 152 -12.31 5.41 -12.05
C LEU A 152 -13.42 4.73 -12.86
N LEU A 153 -13.72 3.46 -12.58
CA LEU A 153 -14.77 2.71 -13.28
C LEU A 153 -16.17 3.26 -13.00
N LEU A 154 -16.47 3.63 -11.75
CA LEU A 154 -17.75 4.22 -11.37
C LEU A 154 -17.94 5.62 -11.98
N VAL A 155 -16.87 6.41 -12.07
CA VAL A 155 -16.90 7.72 -12.74
C VAL A 155 -17.07 7.60 -14.26
N ARG A 156 -16.49 6.57 -14.88
CA ARG A 156 -16.62 6.35 -16.33
C ARG A 156 -18.00 5.82 -16.76
N ARG A 157 -18.72 5.15 -15.86
CA ARG A 157 -20.05 4.56 -16.14
C ARG A 157 -21.22 5.55 -16.01
N ARG A 158 -21.03 6.74 -15.45
CA ARG A 158 -22.05 7.78 -15.26
C ARG A 158 -21.73 9.03 -16.07
#